data_AF-A0A9Q8SW13-F1
#
_entry.id   AF-A0A9Q8SW13-F1
#
_cell.length_a   1.000
_cell.length_b   1.000
_cell.length_c   1.000
_cell.angle_alpha   90.00
_cell.angle_beta   90.00
_cell.angle_gamma   90.00
#
_symmetry.space_group_name_H-M   'P 1'
#
loop_
_entity.id
_entity.type
_entity.pdbx_description
1 polymer ?
#
loop_
_entity_poly.entity_id
_entity_poly.type
_entity_poly.pdbx_seq_one_letter_code
_entity_poly.pdbx_strand_id
1 'polypeptide(L)'
;MTEDLMSFYDGDKPGKTPGLLPDPYYWWEAGAMMGTMIDYWYYTGDSTWNDVVTQGLLHQVGKFNDYMPENQTRTEGNDDQGFWGLAVMSAAEYGFPNPPDDKPQWLALAQAVFNTQAARWDPDHCAGGLRWQIFQWNNGYDYKNTISQACFFALAGRLAVYTGNSSYSDWAEKTWDWMVNVKFISDDYYVFDGGHIQYNCTNIVPYQWTYNAGGMILGAAAMYNHTGSEVWKNRLDGLVKGADVFFVGEEKNIMQEVACETVELCNLDQQSFKAYLSRWLAAITKWAPHLTDGIMSKIRASSIAAASQCKGGTNGRMCGLKWTENGTWDGMQGVGQQMAALEITLGNLIETSHAPHTADVGGTSQGDPGAGGNDIGRTIPAVSTLPPLGGGDTAGAAILTMVVLGLLIVGVIFMMLDETSKKPMKERFFDFRSALLGGGGLAALSTRRKNEEMNEKGKGIDNDASSDGDSSRENGILSPLPTKGYTMSSHQGLPQRGSVLSHMSGTTAVTDPPPGIPMVREKRLSRKSRNPALRNSIASQRSARIE
;
A
#
# COMPACT_ATOMS: atom_id res chain seq x y z
N MET A 1 -7.26 -16.41 -13.03
CA MET A 1 -6.63 -15.47 -12.07
C MET A 1 -5.86 -14.38 -12.79
N THR A 2 -4.66 -14.61 -13.35
CA THR A 2 -3.89 -13.54 -14.03
C THR A 2 -4.64 -12.91 -15.19
N GLU A 3 -5.21 -13.71 -16.10
CA GLU A 3 -6.06 -13.18 -17.19
C GLU A 3 -7.25 -12.36 -16.66
N ASP A 4 -7.86 -12.79 -15.55
CA ASP A 4 -9.01 -12.12 -14.96
C ASP A 4 -8.59 -10.79 -14.31
N LEU A 5 -7.43 -10.74 -13.64
CA LEU A 5 -6.83 -9.49 -13.16
C LEU A 5 -6.52 -8.54 -14.32
N MET A 6 -5.84 -9.03 -15.36
CA MET A 6 -5.48 -8.23 -16.53
C MET A 6 -6.71 -7.78 -17.34
N SER A 7 -7.86 -8.43 -17.17
CA SER A 7 -9.11 -7.98 -17.80
C SER A 7 -9.61 -6.62 -17.30
N PHE A 8 -9.20 -6.20 -16.09
CA PHE A 8 -9.48 -4.87 -15.54
C PHE A 8 -8.55 -3.78 -16.08
N TYR A 9 -7.41 -4.17 -16.65
CA TYR A 9 -6.44 -3.23 -17.18
C TYR A 9 -6.76 -2.88 -18.64
N ASP A 10 -6.79 -1.58 -18.93
CA ASP A 10 -6.96 -1.06 -20.29
C ASP A 10 -5.91 -0.02 -20.69
N GLY A 11 -4.91 0.23 -19.83
CA GLY A 11 -3.88 1.25 -20.05
C GLY A 11 -3.00 1.03 -21.29
N ASP A 12 -2.91 -0.21 -21.79
CA ASP A 12 -2.19 -0.59 -23.02
C ASP A 12 -3.00 -0.31 -24.31
N LYS A 13 -4.30 0.00 -24.19
CA LYS A 13 -5.18 0.19 -25.35
C LYS A 13 -5.04 1.61 -25.93
N PRO A 14 -5.30 1.81 -27.24
CA PRO A 14 -5.27 3.14 -27.85
C PRO A 14 -6.19 4.14 -27.15
N GLY A 15 -5.65 5.32 -26.82
CA GLY A 15 -6.36 6.40 -26.14
C GLY A 15 -6.42 6.27 -24.61
N LYS A 16 -5.79 5.24 -24.04
CA LYS A 16 -5.61 5.06 -22.60
C LYS A 16 -4.19 5.43 -22.18
N THR A 17 -3.96 5.46 -20.88
CA THR A 17 -2.67 5.86 -20.29
C THR A 17 -1.99 4.62 -19.70
N PRO A 18 -0.85 4.18 -20.23
CA PRO A 18 -0.14 3.03 -19.69
C PRO A 18 0.21 3.20 -18.21
N GLY A 19 0.07 2.14 -17.44
CA GLY A 19 0.35 2.15 -16.00
C GLY A 19 -0.76 2.79 -15.15
N LEU A 20 -1.91 3.13 -15.74
CA LEU A 20 -3.12 3.52 -14.99
C LEU A 20 -4.19 2.44 -15.11
N LEU A 21 -4.92 2.25 -14.02
CA LEU A 21 -6.19 1.53 -14.01
C LEU A 21 -7.34 2.51 -14.30
N PRO A 22 -8.48 2.03 -14.82
CA PRO A 22 -9.67 2.86 -14.98
C PRO A 22 -10.25 3.27 -13.62
N ASP A 23 -11.12 4.28 -13.60
CA ASP A 23 -11.89 4.61 -12.40
C ASP A 23 -12.63 3.36 -11.86
N PRO A 24 -12.73 3.18 -10.53
CA PRO A 24 -12.37 4.13 -9.46
C PRO A 24 -10.96 3.92 -8.86
N TYR A 25 -10.09 3.14 -9.50
CA TYR A 25 -8.80 2.74 -8.92
C TYR A 25 -7.79 3.89 -8.85
N TYR A 26 -7.10 4.01 -7.72
CA TYR A 26 -6.09 5.04 -7.52
C TYR A 26 -4.76 4.68 -8.19
N TRP A 27 -3.94 5.69 -8.43
CA TRP A 27 -2.67 5.57 -9.14
C TRP A 27 -1.71 4.55 -8.51
N TRP A 28 -1.68 4.48 -7.18
CA TRP A 28 -0.81 3.56 -6.46
C TRP A 28 -1.20 2.09 -6.64
N GLU A 29 -2.51 1.79 -6.75
CA GLU A 29 -3.01 0.43 -6.93
C GLU A 29 -2.61 -0.12 -8.30
N ALA A 30 -2.50 0.75 -9.31
CA ALA A 30 -1.92 0.38 -10.59
C ALA A 30 -0.44 0.01 -10.46
N GLY A 31 0.35 0.76 -9.68
CA GLY A 31 1.75 0.41 -9.37
C GLY A 31 1.87 -0.92 -8.63
N ALA A 32 0.97 -1.16 -7.67
CA ALA A 32 0.87 -2.42 -6.94
C ALA A 32 0.51 -3.60 -7.87
N MET A 33 -0.38 -3.39 -8.84
CA MET A 33 -0.70 -4.35 -9.89
C MET A 33 0.51 -4.64 -10.79
N MET A 34 1.29 -3.63 -11.18
CA MET A 34 2.54 -3.88 -11.93
C MET A 34 3.50 -4.75 -11.13
N GLY A 35 3.62 -4.51 -9.81
CA GLY A 35 4.34 -5.40 -8.90
C GLY A 35 3.81 -6.84 -8.92
N THR A 36 2.49 -7.02 -8.85
CA THR A 36 1.85 -8.35 -8.94
C THR A 36 2.21 -9.10 -10.22
N MET A 37 2.31 -8.36 -11.33
CA MET A 37 2.64 -8.95 -12.62
C MET A 37 4.14 -9.29 -12.76
N ILE A 38 5.02 -8.56 -12.06
CA ILE A 38 6.43 -8.94 -11.90
C ILE A 38 6.52 -10.24 -11.09
N ASP A 39 5.78 -10.34 -9.98
CA ASP A 39 5.70 -11.56 -9.16
C ASP A 39 5.18 -12.74 -10.00
N TYR A 40 4.10 -12.54 -10.76
CA TYR A 40 3.56 -13.54 -11.69
C TYR A 40 4.62 -14.10 -12.63
N TRP A 41 5.36 -13.22 -13.32
CA TRP A 41 6.43 -13.64 -14.23
C TRP A 41 7.53 -14.41 -13.49
N TYR A 42 7.95 -13.92 -12.33
CA TYR A 42 9.00 -14.54 -11.52
C TYR A 42 8.63 -15.96 -11.06
N TYR A 43 7.39 -16.15 -10.59
CA TYR A 43 6.93 -17.45 -10.09
C TYR A 43 6.58 -18.47 -11.18
N THR A 44 6.13 -18.00 -12.35
CA THR A 44 5.58 -18.90 -13.40
C THR A 44 6.50 -19.05 -14.61
N GLY A 45 7.41 -18.10 -14.83
CA GLY A 45 8.20 -17.97 -16.05
C GLY A 45 7.41 -17.51 -17.27
N ASP A 46 6.10 -17.22 -17.13
CA ASP A 46 5.27 -16.74 -18.23
C ASP A 46 5.50 -15.24 -18.49
N SER A 47 5.98 -14.94 -19.69
CA SER A 47 6.33 -13.59 -20.14
C SER A 47 5.21 -12.85 -20.90
N THR A 48 4.00 -13.43 -20.98
CA THR A 48 2.86 -12.91 -21.77
C THR A 48 2.58 -11.41 -21.52
N TRP A 49 2.77 -10.94 -20.28
CA TRP A 49 2.43 -9.56 -19.88
C TRP A 49 3.64 -8.64 -19.69
N ASN A 50 4.86 -9.12 -19.92
CA ASN A 50 6.08 -8.37 -19.57
C ASN A 50 6.20 -7.03 -20.30
N ASP A 51 5.81 -6.98 -21.59
CA ASP A 51 5.86 -5.75 -22.38
C ASP A 51 4.85 -4.72 -21.87
N VAL A 52 3.64 -5.17 -21.49
CA VAL A 52 2.59 -4.32 -20.91
C VAL A 52 3.04 -3.73 -19.57
N VAL A 53 3.65 -4.56 -18.73
CA VAL A 53 4.17 -4.15 -17.42
C VAL A 53 5.33 -3.16 -17.58
N THR A 54 6.28 -3.45 -18.46
CA THR A 54 7.40 -2.54 -18.77
C THR A 54 6.89 -1.20 -19.27
N GLN A 55 5.92 -1.21 -20.19
CA GLN A 55 5.31 0.02 -20.71
C GLN A 55 4.63 0.82 -19.60
N GLY A 56 3.87 0.17 -18.73
CA GLY A 56 3.17 0.82 -17.62
C GLY A 56 4.14 1.45 -16.62
N LEU A 57 5.16 0.71 -16.18
CA LEU A 57 6.18 1.21 -15.26
C LEU A 57 6.92 2.43 -15.83
N LEU A 58 7.42 2.32 -17.07
CA LEU A 58 8.18 3.40 -17.71
C LEU A 58 7.34 4.64 -18.02
N HIS A 59 6.02 4.51 -18.19
CA HIS A 59 5.16 5.65 -18.45
C HIS A 59 4.90 6.51 -17.20
N GLN A 60 4.97 5.91 -16.01
CA GLN A 60 4.62 6.56 -14.75
C GLN A 60 5.83 7.14 -13.99
N VAL A 61 7.04 7.04 -14.53
CA VAL A 61 8.29 7.45 -13.84
C VAL A 61 8.41 8.95 -13.57
N GLY A 62 7.60 9.78 -14.22
CA GLY A 62 7.65 11.24 -14.07
C GLY A 62 8.85 11.88 -14.77
N LYS A 63 8.96 13.21 -14.65
CA LYS A 63 9.98 14.00 -15.36
C LYS A 63 11.41 13.73 -14.86
N PHE A 64 11.56 13.35 -13.60
CA PHE A 64 12.84 13.16 -12.94
C PHE A 64 13.16 11.69 -12.64
N ASN A 65 12.41 10.76 -13.24
CA ASN A 65 12.58 9.31 -13.12
C ASN A 65 12.54 8.83 -11.66
N ASP A 66 11.52 9.25 -10.93
CA ASP A 66 11.39 9.10 -9.49
C ASP A 66 9.98 8.70 -9.03
N TYR A 67 9.09 8.40 -9.98
CA TYR A 67 7.68 8.14 -9.73
C TYR A 67 6.98 9.32 -9.03
N MET A 68 7.34 10.55 -9.39
CA MET A 68 6.59 11.74 -9.02
C MET A 68 5.99 12.44 -10.26
N PRO A 69 5.08 11.78 -11.01
CA PRO A 69 4.47 12.37 -12.20
C PRO A 69 3.54 13.53 -11.84
N GLU A 70 3.70 14.67 -12.54
CA GLU A 70 2.95 15.91 -12.27
C GLU A 70 1.42 15.74 -12.30
N ASN A 71 0.90 14.78 -13.07
CA ASN A 71 -0.53 14.49 -13.15
C ASN A 71 -1.11 13.88 -11.86
N GLN A 72 -0.27 13.34 -10.98
CA GLN A 72 -0.70 12.64 -9.76
C GLN A 72 -0.55 13.48 -8.50
N THR A 73 -0.04 14.72 -8.60
CA THR A 73 0.25 15.61 -7.46
C THR A 73 -0.90 15.78 -6.44
N ARG A 74 -2.16 15.59 -6.84
CA ARG A 74 -3.33 15.71 -5.93
C ARG A 74 -3.56 14.49 -5.03
N THR A 75 -3.08 13.31 -5.42
CA THR A 75 -3.28 12.03 -4.72
C THR A 75 -1.95 11.43 -4.23
N GLU A 76 -0.82 12.00 -4.64
CA GLU A 76 0.51 11.46 -4.40
C GLU A 76 0.99 11.60 -2.94
N GLY A 77 1.00 10.47 -2.22
CA GLY A 77 1.69 10.26 -0.95
C GLY A 77 3.02 9.49 -1.08
N ASN A 78 3.74 9.42 0.03
CA ASN A 78 5.00 8.66 0.11
C ASN A 78 4.76 7.16 0.00
N ASP A 79 3.62 6.68 0.49
CA ASP A 79 3.14 5.32 0.27
C ASP A 79 2.86 5.05 -1.20
N ASP A 80 2.16 5.97 -1.88
CA ASP A 80 1.81 5.81 -3.30
C ASP A 80 3.08 5.67 -4.16
N GLN A 81 4.02 6.61 -4.01
CA GLN A 81 5.35 6.52 -4.64
C GLN A 81 6.13 5.27 -4.18
N GLY A 82 5.97 4.89 -2.91
CA GLY A 82 6.61 3.73 -2.29
C GLY A 82 6.21 2.41 -2.96
N PHE A 83 4.93 2.22 -3.30
CA PHE A 83 4.47 1.02 -4.00
C PHE A 83 5.11 0.87 -5.39
N TRP A 84 5.22 1.97 -6.15
CA TRP A 84 5.96 1.98 -7.42
C TRP A 84 7.44 1.65 -7.22
N GLY A 85 8.08 2.24 -6.21
CA GLY A 85 9.47 1.94 -5.83
C GLY A 85 9.69 0.48 -5.45
N LEU A 86 8.79 -0.11 -4.67
CA LEU A 86 8.86 -1.52 -4.29
C LEU A 86 8.66 -2.46 -5.48
N ALA A 87 7.81 -2.10 -6.44
CA ALA A 87 7.60 -2.87 -7.67
C ALA A 87 8.87 -2.92 -8.52
N VAL A 88 9.51 -1.77 -8.81
CA VAL A 88 10.78 -1.79 -9.58
C VAL A 88 11.95 -2.37 -8.79
N MET A 89 11.94 -2.28 -7.46
CA MET A 89 12.92 -3.01 -6.65
C MET A 89 12.75 -4.52 -6.84
N SER A 90 11.51 -5.04 -6.94
CA SER A 90 11.26 -6.46 -7.26
C SER A 90 11.69 -6.80 -8.67
N ALA A 91 11.48 -5.91 -9.65
CA ALA A 91 11.97 -6.10 -11.01
C ALA A 91 13.49 -6.29 -11.05
N ALA A 92 14.25 -5.48 -10.30
CA ALA A 92 15.70 -5.60 -10.19
C ALA A 92 16.14 -6.89 -9.48
N GLU A 93 15.45 -7.26 -8.40
CA GLU A 93 15.72 -8.46 -7.60
C GLU A 93 15.39 -9.76 -8.34
N TYR A 94 14.33 -9.80 -9.12
CA TYR A 94 13.93 -11.01 -9.84
C TYR A 94 14.53 -11.12 -11.24
N GLY A 95 15.30 -10.12 -11.68
CA GLY A 95 15.91 -10.12 -13.01
C GLY A 95 14.87 -9.95 -14.12
N PHE A 96 13.80 -9.20 -13.84
CA PHE A 96 12.79 -8.84 -14.84
C PHE A 96 13.47 -8.14 -16.03
N PRO A 97 13.03 -8.37 -17.28
CA PRO A 97 13.68 -7.80 -18.46
C PRO A 97 13.97 -6.31 -18.31
N ASN A 98 15.21 -5.92 -18.58
CA ASN A 98 15.64 -4.53 -18.44
C ASN A 98 14.92 -3.64 -19.47
N PRO A 99 14.63 -2.37 -19.11
CA PRO A 99 14.26 -1.35 -20.07
C PRO A 99 15.34 -1.16 -21.14
N PRO A 100 14.98 -0.59 -22.31
CA PRO A 100 15.96 -0.12 -23.28
C PRO A 100 17.04 0.77 -22.64
N ASP A 101 18.25 0.76 -23.18
CA ASP A 101 19.42 1.48 -22.61
C ASP A 101 19.22 3.00 -22.49
N ASP A 102 18.32 3.60 -23.28
CA ASP A 102 17.97 5.02 -23.23
C ASP A 102 16.86 5.35 -22.21
N LYS A 103 16.39 4.36 -21.44
CA LYS A 103 15.35 4.47 -20.42
C LYS A 103 15.91 4.25 -19.02
N PRO A 104 15.28 4.84 -17.98
CA PRO A 104 15.70 4.60 -16.61
C PRO A 104 15.54 3.14 -16.24
N GLN A 105 16.55 2.59 -15.56
CA GLN A 105 16.63 1.18 -15.19
C GLN A 105 15.94 0.93 -13.83
N TRP A 106 15.51 -0.29 -13.57
CA TRP A 106 14.69 -0.66 -12.40
C TRP A 106 15.33 -0.28 -11.06
N LEU A 107 16.62 -0.61 -10.89
CA LEU A 107 17.41 -0.25 -9.71
C LEU A 107 17.56 1.28 -9.56
N ALA A 108 17.85 2.00 -10.65
CA ALA A 108 17.95 3.46 -10.63
C ALA A 108 16.63 4.12 -10.20
N LEU A 109 15.49 3.61 -10.68
CA LEU A 109 14.15 4.07 -10.27
C LEU A 109 13.89 3.78 -8.78
N ALA A 110 14.26 2.60 -8.28
CA ALA A 110 14.16 2.28 -6.85
C ALA A 110 15.02 3.23 -5.98
N GLN A 111 16.25 3.53 -6.43
CA GLN A 111 17.14 4.48 -5.76
C GLN A 111 16.59 5.91 -5.79
N ALA A 112 15.94 6.33 -6.88
CA ALA A 112 15.30 7.64 -6.97
C ALA A 112 14.16 7.81 -5.95
N VAL A 113 13.29 6.81 -5.83
CA VAL A 113 12.21 6.81 -4.82
C VAL A 113 12.80 6.89 -3.42
N PHE A 114 13.81 6.07 -3.11
CA PHE A 114 14.48 6.12 -1.82
C PHE A 114 15.10 7.50 -1.55
N ASN A 115 15.85 8.06 -2.49
CA ASN A 115 16.56 9.33 -2.33
C ASN A 115 15.59 10.50 -2.08
N THR A 116 14.49 10.55 -2.85
CA THR A 116 13.46 11.57 -2.68
C THR A 116 12.74 11.44 -1.34
N GLN A 117 12.42 10.22 -0.90
CA GLN A 117 11.81 9.98 0.42
C GLN A 117 12.75 10.29 1.58
N ALA A 118 14.01 9.84 1.52
CA ALA A 118 15.00 10.09 2.57
C ALA A 118 15.17 11.60 2.83
N ALA A 119 15.18 12.41 1.77
CA ALA A 119 15.26 13.86 1.85
C ALA A 119 14.00 14.53 2.41
N ARG A 120 12.84 13.86 2.41
CA ARG A 120 11.57 14.33 2.99
C ARG A 120 11.35 13.92 4.44
N TRP A 121 12.28 13.18 5.05
CA TRP A 121 12.21 12.87 6.47
C TRP A 121 12.05 14.14 7.29
N ASP A 122 10.97 14.25 8.07
CA ASP A 122 10.61 15.47 8.81
C ASP A 122 11.05 15.35 10.28
N PRO A 123 12.22 15.92 10.66
CA PRO A 123 12.74 15.85 12.02
C PRO A 123 11.99 16.78 13.00
N ASP A 124 11.30 17.79 12.48
CA ASP A 124 10.71 18.87 13.27
C ASP A 124 9.43 18.41 13.98
N HIS A 125 8.75 17.38 13.46
CA HIS A 125 7.51 16.84 14.01
C HIS A 125 7.65 15.36 14.36
N CYS A 126 7.16 14.97 15.52
CA CYS A 126 7.24 13.58 16.02
C CYS A 126 8.66 12.99 16.04
N ALA A 127 9.68 13.84 16.19
CA ALA A 127 11.10 13.47 16.20
C ALA A 127 11.57 12.68 14.95
N GLY A 128 10.93 12.89 13.81
CA GLY A 128 11.21 12.15 12.57
C GLY A 128 9.95 11.61 11.90
N GLY A 129 10.15 10.73 10.93
CA GLY A 129 9.12 10.08 10.14
C GLY A 129 8.75 10.88 8.90
N LEU A 130 8.38 10.17 7.84
CA LEU A 130 7.70 10.74 6.68
C LEU A 130 6.26 11.06 7.07
N ARG A 131 5.74 12.10 6.42
CA ARG A 131 4.30 12.35 6.37
C ARG A 131 3.67 11.40 5.37
N TRP A 132 2.38 11.17 5.50
CA TRP A 132 1.63 10.40 4.51
C TRP A 132 1.74 11.08 3.14
N GLN A 133 1.26 12.32 3.04
CA GLN A 133 1.29 13.06 1.79
C GLN A 133 2.67 13.69 1.51
N ILE A 134 3.07 13.74 0.24
CA ILE A 134 4.31 14.42 -0.20
C ILE A 134 4.13 15.94 -0.16
N PHE A 135 2.95 16.39 -0.59
CA PHE A 135 2.69 17.79 -0.86
C PHE A 135 1.87 18.47 0.23
N GLN A 136 2.26 19.70 0.59
CA GLN A 136 1.74 20.38 1.79
C GLN A 136 0.23 20.71 1.77
N TRP A 137 -0.37 20.90 0.60
CA TRP A 137 -1.83 21.17 0.49
C TRP A 137 -2.68 19.91 0.40
N ASN A 138 -2.08 18.72 0.31
CA ASN A 138 -2.86 17.48 0.25
C ASN A 138 -3.42 17.16 1.65
N ASN A 139 -4.68 16.71 1.66
CA ASN A 139 -5.34 16.27 2.88
C ASN A 139 -4.59 15.06 3.45
N GLY A 140 -4.22 15.12 4.74
CA GLY A 140 -3.41 14.07 5.37
C GLY A 140 -1.91 14.38 5.40
N TYR A 141 -1.46 15.54 4.92
CA TYR A 141 -0.09 16.00 5.16
C TYR A 141 0.24 16.14 6.66
N ASP A 142 -0.77 16.34 7.51
CA ASP A 142 -0.64 16.38 8.97
C ASP A 142 -0.57 14.99 9.63
N TYR A 143 -0.76 13.91 8.86
CA TYR A 143 -0.76 12.53 9.33
C TYR A 143 0.56 11.86 9.01
N LYS A 144 1.19 11.22 9.99
CA LYS A 144 2.32 10.30 9.78
C LYS A 144 1.78 8.89 9.94
N ASN A 145 1.72 8.15 8.84
CA ASN A 145 1.15 6.82 8.80
C ASN A 145 2.24 5.75 8.69
N THR A 146 1.88 4.54 9.07
CA THR A 146 2.79 3.39 9.03
C THR A 146 3.13 2.98 7.62
N ILE A 147 2.19 3.02 6.67
CA ILE A 147 2.46 2.52 5.33
C ILE A 147 3.56 3.31 4.61
N SER A 148 3.62 4.63 4.76
CA SER A 148 4.72 5.44 4.18
C SER A 148 6.08 5.02 4.73
N GLN A 149 6.12 4.73 6.04
CA GLN A 149 7.31 4.25 6.72
C GLN A 149 7.68 2.83 6.32
N ALA A 150 6.69 1.95 6.18
CA ALA A 150 6.88 0.55 5.83
C ALA A 150 7.41 0.40 4.41
N CYS A 151 6.89 1.18 3.45
CA CYS A 151 7.44 1.23 2.09
C CYS A 151 8.89 1.73 2.08
N PHE A 152 9.17 2.86 2.76
CA PHE A 152 10.52 3.41 2.84
C PHE A 152 11.50 2.46 3.52
N PHE A 153 11.11 1.85 4.65
CA PHE A 153 11.90 0.87 5.39
C PHE A 153 12.20 -0.38 4.57
N ALA A 154 11.19 -0.94 3.90
CA ALA A 154 11.37 -2.10 3.04
C ALA A 154 12.28 -1.79 1.85
N LEU A 155 12.10 -0.63 1.20
CA LEU A 155 12.94 -0.20 0.10
C LEU A 155 14.40 0.00 0.54
N ALA A 156 14.61 0.65 1.70
CA ALA A 156 15.93 0.84 2.30
C ALA A 156 16.63 -0.49 2.60
N GLY A 157 15.96 -1.42 3.30
CA GLY A 157 16.53 -2.73 3.62
C GLY A 157 16.87 -3.54 2.36
N ARG A 158 16.00 -3.52 1.35
CA ARG A 158 16.20 -4.21 0.07
C ARG A 158 17.35 -3.62 -0.75
N LEU A 159 17.46 -2.30 -0.81
CA LEU A 159 18.61 -1.63 -1.41
C LEU A 159 19.92 -1.97 -0.69
N ALA A 160 19.90 -2.09 0.65
CA ALA A 160 21.07 -2.52 1.41
C ALA A 160 21.50 -3.97 1.06
N VAL A 161 20.54 -4.89 0.93
CA VAL A 161 20.79 -6.27 0.46
C VAL A 161 21.34 -6.27 -0.96
N TYR A 162 20.70 -5.54 -1.88
CA TYR A 162 21.04 -5.57 -3.29
C TYR A 162 22.40 -4.96 -3.59
N THR A 163 22.70 -3.80 -2.97
CA THR A 163 23.88 -2.99 -3.30
C THR A 163 25.05 -3.18 -2.33
N GLY A 164 24.80 -3.73 -1.13
CA GLY A 164 25.78 -3.79 -0.04
C GLY A 164 26.12 -2.42 0.58
N ASN A 165 25.47 -1.34 0.17
CA ASN A 165 25.74 0.01 0.69
C ASN A 165 25.06 0.23 2.06
N SER A 166 25.89 0.47 3.08
CA SER A 166 25.43 0.62 4.46
C SER A 166 24.57 1.87 4.71
N SER A 167 24.65 2.90 3.86
CA SER A 167 23.79 4.08 4.01
C SER A 167 22.31 3.71 3.93
N TYR A 168 21.93 2.71 3.12
CA TYR A 168 20.56 2.22 3.07
C TYR A 168 20.15 1.49 4.36
N SER A 169 21.03 0.65 4.92
CA SER A 169 20.77 -0.04 6.18
C SER A 169 20.68 0.93 7.37
N ASP A 170 21.46 2.03 7.35
CA ASP A 170 21.40 3.07 8.37
C ASP A 170 20.03 3.77 8.39
N TRP A 171 19.47 4.04 7.19
CA TRP A 171 18.12 4.58 7.07
C TRP A 171 17.04 3.58 7.47
N ALA A 172 17.25 2.29 7.21
CA ALA A 172 16.34 1.25 7.65
C ALA A 172 16.32 1.13 9.18
N GLU A 173 17.48 1.16 9.84
CA GLU A 173 17.59 1.22 11.31
C GLU A 173 16.92 2.46 11.89
N LYS A 174 17.20 3.64 11.33
CA LYS A 174 16.57 4.91 11.73
C LYS A 174 15.04 4.84 11.65
N THR A 175 14.50 4.24 10.59
CA THR A 175 13.06 4.10 10.39
C THR A 175 12.44 3.15 11.41
N TRP A 176 13.07 1.99 11.65
CA TRP A 176 12.63 1.05 12.67
C TRP A 176 12.60 1.67 14.06
N ASP A 177 13.69 2.31 14.46
CA ASP A 177 13.80 2.91 15.79
C ASP A 177 12.74 4.00 15.98
N TRP A 178 12.48 4.80 14.94
CA TRP A 178 11.39 5.78 14.97
C TRP A 178 10.03 5.12 15.16
N MET A 179 9.70 4.06 14.39
CA MET A 179 8.42 3.35 14.45
C MET A 179 8.10 2.78 15.84
N VAL A 180 9.12 2.22 16.52
CA VAL A 180 9.00 1.72 17.89
C VAL A 180 8.87 2.87 18.90
N ASN A 181 9.64 3.94 18.72
CA ASN A 181 9.63 5.09 19.64
C ASN A 181 8.28 5.84 19.64
N VAL A 182 7.66 5.99 18.48
CA VAL A 182 6.31 6.59 18.37
C VAL A 182 5.18 5.62 18.68
N LYS A 183 5.50 4.36 19.01
CA LYS A 183 4.54 3.30 19.37
C LYS A 183 3.57 2.89 18.26
N PHE A 184 3.94 3.13 17.00
CA PHE A 184 3.21 2.54 15.86
C PHE A 184 3.48 1.04 15.75
N ILE A 185 4.64 0.59 16.23
CA ILE A 185 4.88 -0.81 16.58
C ILE A 185 4.75 -0.92 18.10
N SER A 186 3.82 -1.76 18.55
CA SER A 186 3.64 -2.04 19.98
C SER A 186 4.76 -2.92 20.52
N ASP A 187 4.86 -3.03 21.86
CA ASP A 187 5.83 -3.93 22.49
C ASP A 187 5.54 -5.42 22.19
N ASP A 188 4.29 -5.75 21.79
CA ASP A 188 3.85 -7.07 21.33
C ASP A 188 3.94 -7.23 19.78
N TYR A 189 4.60 -6.30 19.08
CA TYR A 189 4.77 -6.27 17.63
C TYR A 189 3.48 -6.12 16.80
N TYR A 190 2.40 -5.62 17.41
CA TYR A 190 1.25 -5.15 16.63
C TYR A 190 1.61 -3.85 15.90
N VAL A 191 1.15 -3.74 14.65
CA VAL A 191 1.49 -2.62 13.77
C VAL A 191 0.24 -1.79 13.51
N PHE A 192 0.18 -0.61 14.12
CA PHE A 192 -0.94 0.34 14.04
C PHE A 192 -0.83 1.27 12.83
N ASP A 193 -1.86 2.06 12.57
CA ASP A 193 -1.98 2.81 11.31
C ASP A 193 -1.18 4.12 11.29
N GLY A 194 -1.08 4.81 12.43
CA GLY A 194 -0.32 6.06 12.51
C GLY A 194 -0.83 7.05 13.54
N GLY A 195 -0.46 8.33 13.38
CA GLY A 195 -0.82 9.42 14.28
C GLY A 195 -0.62 10.79 13.63
N HIS A 196 -1.18 11.85 14.22
CA HIS A 196 -1.10 13.20 13.65
C HIS A 196 -0.06 14.08 14.36
N ILE A 197 0.56 14.97 13.58
CA ILE A 197 1.65 15.83 14.08
C ILE A 197 1.21 16.82 15.16
N GLN A 198 -0.04 17.29 15.15
CA GLN A 198 -0.57 18.20 16.18
C GLN A 198 -0.63 17.57 17.58
N TYR A 199 -0.62 16.24 17.66
CA TYR A 199 -0.59 15.49 18.92
C TYR A 199 0.77 14.82 19.15
N ASN A 200 1.84 15.29 18.50
CA ASN A 200 3.15 14.64 18.50
C ASN A 200 3.09 13.15 18.15
N CYS A 201 2.16 12.76 17.27
CA CYS A 201 1.90 11.37 16.87
C CYS A 201 1.48 10.43 18.02
N THR A 202 1.08 10.96 19.18
CA THR A 202 0.66 10.15 20.34
C THR A 202 -0.80 9.68 20.25
N ASN A 203 -1.60 10.28 19.37
CA ASN A 203 -2.99 9.90 19.11
C ASN A 203 -3.05 8.70 18.14
N ILE A 204 -2.55 7.55 18.58
CA ILE A 204 -2.42 6.36 17.74
C ILE A 204 -3.77 5.94 17.18
N VAL A 205 -3.85 5.81 15.85
CA VAL A 205 -4.99 5.22 15.14
C VAL A 205 -4.84 3.70 15.23
N PRO A 206 -5.70 2.99 15.97
CA PRO A 206 -5.43 1.62 16.41
C PRO A 206 -5.74 0.55 15.36
N TYR A 207 -6.09 0.93 14.12
CA TYR A 207 -6.37 -0.01 13.06
C TYR A 207 -5.11 -0.80 12.70
N GLN A 208 -5.29 -2.11 12.54
CA GLN A 208 -4.26 -3.02 12.07
C GLN A 208 -4.66 -3.47 10.67
N TRP A 209 -3.76 -3.21 9.72
CA TRP A 209 -3.95 -3.54 8.31
C TRP A 209 -2.86 -4.51 7.86
N THR A 210 -3.21 -5.51 7.05
CA THR A 210 -2.24 -6.54 6.65
C THR A 210 -1.01 -5.96 5.95
N TYR A 211 -1.19 -4.93 5.11
CA TYR A 211 -0.10 -4.28 4.38
C TYR A 211 0.89 -3.50 5.26
N ASN A 212 0.43 -2.94 6.40
CA ASN A 212 1.30 -2.23 7.34
C ASN A 212 2.24 -3.24 8.01
N ALA A 213 1.67 -4.35 8.50
CA ALA A 213 2.45 -5.44 9.07
C ALA A 213 3.38 -6.06 8.02
N GLY A 214 2.86 -6.32 6.81
CA GLY A 214 3.60 -6.93 5.72
C GLY A 214 4.81 -6.12 5.27
N GLY A 215 4.68 -4.79 5.12
CA GLY A 215 5.81 -3.93 4.73
C GLY A 215 6.89 -3.87 5.80
N MET A 216 6.50 -3.82 7.08
CA MET A 216 7.44 -3.92 8.20
C MET A 216 8.13 -5.29 8.27
N ILE A 217 7.40 -6.39 8.01
CA ILE A 217 7.97 -7.74 7.91
C ILE A 217 9.00 -7.80 6.78
N LEU A 218 8.68 -7.26 5.61
CA LEU A 218 9.57 -7.25 4.44
C LEU A 218 10.89 -6.54 4.73
N GLY A 219 10.82 -5.32 5.30
CA GLY A 219 12.02 -4.57 5.65
C GLY A 219 12.85 -5.23 6.75
N ALA A 220 12.20 -5.80 7.78
CA ALA A 220 12.90 -6.50 8.86
C ALA A 220 13.61 -7.77 8.36
N ALA A 221 12.99 -8.50 7.42
CA ALA A 221 13.61 -9.66 6.79
C ALA A 221 14.80 -9.27 5.89
N ALA A 222 14.69 -8.17 5.13
CA ALA A 222 15.82 -7.66 4.35
C ALA A 222 16.99 -7.26 5.26
N MET A 223 16.71 -6.60 6.38
CA MET A 223 17.74 -6.24 7.37
C MET A 223 18.33 -7.46 8.08
N TYR A 224 17.53 -8.47 8.39
CA TYR A 224 18.04 -9.74 8.90
C TYR A 224 18.98 -10.42 7.91
N ASN A 225 18.61 -10.47 6.62
CA ASN A 225 19.45 -11.03 5.57
C ASN A 225 20.75 -10.24 5.38
N HIS A 226 20.67 -8.91 5.40
CA HIS A 226 21.82 -8.03 5.20
C HIS A 226 22.83 -8.12 6.37
N THR A 227 22.34 -8.20 7.61
CA THR A 227 23.19 -8.09 8.81
C THR A 227 23.53 -9.43 9.45
N GLY A 228 22.69 -10.45 9.27
CA GLY A 228 22.76 -11.72 10.01
C GLY A 228 22.55 -11.59 11.52
N SER A 229 22.05 -10.45 12.01
CA SER A 229 22.02 -10.16 13.45
C SER A 229 20.84 -10.82 14.17
N GLU A 230 21.09 -11.23 15.42
CA GLU A 230 20.04 -11.79 16.29
C GLU A 230 18.96 -10.75 16.64
N VAL A 231 19.33 -9.47 16.70
CA VAL A 231 18.39 -8.36 16.92
C VAL A 231 17.36 -8.32 15.79
N TRP A 232 17.81 -8.31 14.53
CA TRP A 232 16.90 -8.30 13.39
C TRP A 232 16.10 -9.59 13.26
N LYS A 233 16.68 -10.73 13.62
CA LYS A 233 15.94 -12.00 13.72
C LYS A 233 14.77 -11.89 14.71
N ASN A 234 15.03 -11.42 15.93
CA ASN A 234 14.00 -11.32 16.97
C ASN A 234 12.89 -10.32 16.59
N ARG A 235 13.26 -9.21 15.93
CA ARG A 235 12.32 -8.22 15.39
C ARG A 235 11.42 -8.84 14.32
N LEU A 236 12.01 -9.58 13.37
CA LEU A 236 11.28 -10.28 12.31
C LEU A 236 10.33 -11.34 12.89
N ASP A 237 10.83 -12.20 13.77
CA ASP A 237 10.03 -13.26 14.41
C ASP A 237 8.85 -12.66 15.20
N GLY A 238 9.10 -11.54 15.90
CA GLY A 238 8.07 -10.78 16.60
C GLY A 238 6.99 -10.25 15.67
N LEU A 239 7.36 -9.59 14.57
CA LEU A 239 6.40 -9.07 13.58
C LEU A 239 5.58 -10.18 12.90
N VAL A 240 6.22 -11.29 12.51
CA VAL A 240 5.51 -12.42 11.89
C VAL A 240 4.52 -13.03 12.86
N LYS A 241 4.87 -13.12 14.16
CA LYS A 241 3.93 -13.52 15.21
C LYS A 241 2.82 -12.49 15.42
N GLY A 242 3.13 -11.20 15.41
CA GLY A 242 2.13 -10.12 15.51
C GLY A 242 1.10 -10.18 14.39
N ALA A 243 1.53 -10.56 13.18
CA ALA A 243 0.65 -10.76 12.03
C ALA A 243 -0.30 -11.97 12.17
N ASP A 244 -0.16 -12.82 13.20
CA ASP A 244 -1.13 -13.91 13.47
C ASP A 244 -2.55 -13.39 13.69
N VAL A 245 -2.73 -12.12 14.09
CA VAL A 245 -4.04 -11.48 14.24
C VAL A 245 -4.88 -11.53 12.96
N PHE A 246 -4.23 -11.52 11.79
CA PHE A 246 -4.90 -11.56 10.49
C PHE A 246 -5.32 -12.96 10.05
N PHE A 247 -4.97 -14.01 10.80
CA PHE A 247 -5.27 -15.39 10.45
C PHE A 247 -6.32 -15.99 11.38
N VAL A 248 -7.49 -16.27 10.82
CA VAL A 248 -8.68 -16.74 11.54
C VAL A 248 -9.06 -18.16 11.14
N GLY A 249 -10.23 -18.62 11.59
CA GLY A 249 -10.70 -20.00 11.44
C GLY A 249 -10.24 -20.89 12.60
N GLU A 250 -10.70 -22.14 12.60
CA GLU A 250 -10.39 -23.11 13.67
C GLU A 250 -8.89 -23.33 13.84
N GLU A 251 -8.16 -23.37 12.72
CA GLU A 251 -6.70 -23.58 12.68
C GLU A 251 -5.90 -22.26 12.67
N LYS A 252 -6.55 -21.08 12.71
CA LYS A 252 -5.89 -19.76 12.67
C LYS A 252 -4.92 -19.58 11.50
N ASN A 253 -5.37 -19.96 10.29
CA ASN A 253 -4.55 -20.02 9.08
C ASN A 253 -5.22 -19.46 7.82
N ILE A 254 -6.43 -18.89 7.92
CA ILE A 254 -7.11 -18.21 6.81
C ILE A 254 -6.99 -16.69 6.98
N MET A 255 -6.38 -16.01 6.02
CA MET A 255 -6.13 -14.57 6.07
C MET A 255 -7.41 -13.72 5.89
N GLN A 256 -7.56 -12.69 6.74
CA GLN A 256 -8.68 -11.76 6.77
C GLN A 256 -8.23 -10.33 7.11
N GLU A 257 -8.86 -9.31 6.51
CA GLU A 257 -8.72 -7.92 6.99
C GLU A 257 -9.56 -7.69 8.25
N VAL A 258 -8.91 -7.75 9.40
CA VAL A 258 -9.58 -7.70 10.72
C VAL A 258 -10.34 -6.40 10.98
N ALA A 259 -9.91 -5.29 10.37
CA ALA A 259 -10.49 -3.98 10.61
C ALA A 259 -11.76 -3.70 9.78
N CYS A 260 -11.99 -4.41 8.67
CA CYS A 260 -13.07 -4.05 7.75
C CYS A 260 -13.86 -5.23 7.16
N GLU A 261 -13.28 -6.43 7.06
CA GLU A 261 -13.88 -7.54 6.29
C GLU A 261 -15.11 -8.13 6.99
N THR A 262 -15.06 -8.25 8.32
CA THR A 262 -16.14 -8.80 9.15
C THR A 262 -17.36 -7.87 9.25
N VAL A 263 -17.16 -6.57 9.03
CA VAL A 263 -18.20 -5.54 9.08
C VAL A 263 -18.62 -5.04 7.70
N GLU A 264 -18.03 -5.58 6.62
CA GLU A 264 -18.36 -5.25 5.23
C GLU A 264 -18.10 -3.77 4.85
N LEU A 265 -17.09 -3.17 5.46
CA LEU A 265 -16.74 -1.76 5.25
C LEU A 265 -15.36 -1.56 4.61
N CYS A 266 -14.79 -2.61 4.00
CA CYS A 266 -13.52 -2.46 3.28
C CYS A 266 -13.69 -1.52 2.08
N ASN A 267 -12.98 -0.39 2.11
CA ASN A 267 -12.94 0.52 0.97
C ASN A 267 -12.13 -0.08 -0.20
N LEU A 268 -12.05 0.62 -1.33
CA LEU A 268 -11.40 0.15 -2.54
C LEU A 268 -9.94 -0.30 -2.28
N ASP A 269 -9.16 0.55 -1.61
CA ASP A 269 -7.78 0.29 -1.26
C ASP A 269 -7.63 -0.96 -0.37
N GLN A 270 -8.44 -1.04 0.69
CA GLN A 270 -8.39 -2.11 1.69
C GLN A 270 -8.70 -3.49 1.09
N GLN A 271 -9.44 -3.54 -0.02
CA GLN A 271 -9.72 -4.79 -0.73
C GLN A 271 -8.46 -5.41 -1.36
N SER A 272 -7.37 -4.65 -1.50
CA SER A 272 -6.10 -5.12 -2.05
C SER A 272 -5.06 -5.52 -0.99
N PHE A 273 -5.23 -5.12 0.27
CA PHE A 273 -4.17 -5.19 1.29
C PHE A 273 -3.63 -6.61 1.53
N LYS A 274 -4.52 -7.62 1.55
CA LYS A 274 -4.14 -9.04 1.68
C LYS A 274 -3.17 -9.51 0.58
N ALA A 275 -3.22 -8.91 -0.61
CA ALA A 275 -2.30 -9.22 -1.70
C ALA A 275 -0.84 -8.98 -1.28
N TYR A 276 -0.60 -7.87 -0.59
CA TYR A 276 0.74 -7.43 -0.23
C TYR A 276 1.31 -8.24 0.94
N LEU A 277 0.51 -8.52 1.96
CA LEU A 277 0.95 -9.44 3.02
C LEU A 277 1.25 -10.83 2.45
N SER A 278 0.42 -11.33 1.53
CA SER A 278 0.62 -12.63 0.88
C SER A 278 1.95 -12.71 0.15
N ARG A 279 2.23 -11.75 -0.74
CA ARG A 279 3.48 -11.74 -1.53
C ARG A 279 4.71 -11.59 -0.63
N TRP A 280 4.64 -10.72 0.37
CA TRP A 280 5.79 -10.41 1.21
C TRP A 280 6.09 -11.54 2.19
N LEU A 281 5.07 -12.20 2.76
CA LEU A 281 5.28 -13.41 3.54
C LEU A 281 5.96 -14.50 2.72
N ALA A 282 5.55 -14.72 1.47
CA ALA A 282 6.22 -15.67 0.59
C ALA A 282 7.68 -15.25 0.37
N ALA A 283 7.93 -14.02 -0.06
CA ALA A 283 9.27 -13.52 -0.38
C ALA A 283 10.27 -13.68 0.79
N ILE A 284 9.87 -13.37 2.03
CA ILE A 284 10.80 -13.44 3.17
C ILE A 284 11.27 -14.86 3.49
N THR A 285 10.59 -15.92 3.03
CA THR A 285 11.06 -17.30 3.23
C THR A 285 12.41 -17.57 2.56
N LYS A 286 12.78 -16.81 1.53
CA LYS A 286 14.11 -16.86 0.89
C LYS A 286 15.21 -16.27 1.77
N TRP A 287 14.86 -15.38 2.69
CA TRP A 287 15.80 -14.67 3.57
C TRP A 287 15.79 -15.20 5.01
N ALA A 288 14.68 -15.76 5.45
CA ALA A 288 14.49 -16.33 6.79
C ALA A 288 13.94 -17.77 6.71
N PRO A 289 14.77 -18.75 6.31
CA PRO A 289 14.31 -20.12 6.11
C PRO A 289 13.67 -20.76 7.35
N HIS A 290 14.03 -20.32 8.57
CA HIS A 290 13.47 -20.82 9.82
C HIS A 290 11.98 -20.50 10.01
N LEU A 291 11.42 -19.58 9.23
CA LEU A 291 9.99 -19.22 9.27
C LEU A 291 9.17 -19.93 8.18
N THR A 292 9.83 -20.62 7.25
CA THR A 292 9.19 -21.18 6.04
C THR A 292 8.00 -22.06 6.37
N ASP A 293 8.15 -23.04 7.27
CA ASP A 293 7.05 -23.98 7.56
C ASP A 293 5.82 -23.28 8.14
N GLY A 294 6.03 -22.36 9.08
CA GLY A 294 4.95 -21.58 9.69
C GLY A 294 4.24 -20.70 8.67
N ILE A 295 5.00 -19.97 7.85
CA ILE A 295 4.44 -19.10 6.80
C ILE A 295 3.71 -19.91 5.73
N MET A 296 4.33 -20.97 5.21
CA MET A 296 3.75 -21.77 4.15
C MET A 296 2.50 -22.52 4.59
N SER A 297 2.38 -22.87 5.88
CA SER A 297 1.13 -23.44 6.42
C SER A 297 -0.06 -22.48 6.26
N LYS A 298 0.16 -21.18 6.50
CA LYS A 298 -0.85 -20.13 6.35
C LYS A 298 -1.10 -19.76 4.89
N ILE A 299 -0.05 -19.68 4.07
CA ILE A 299 -0.16 -19.41 2.63
C ILE A 299 -0.99 -20.50 1.94
N ARG A 300 -0.68 -21.78 2.18
CA ARG A 300 -1.38 -22.92 1.57
C ARG A 300 -2.86 -22.94 1.97
N ALA A 301 -3.17 -22.80 3.26
CA ALA A 301 -4.54 -22.79 3.75
C ALA A 301 -5.34 -21.60 3.19
N SER A 302 -4.77 -20.39 3.23
CA SER A 302 -5.40 -19.19 2.68
C SER A 302 -5.57 -19.27 1.16
N SER A 303 -4.62 -19.87 0.43
CA SER A 303 -4.71 -20.06 -1.02
C SER A 303 -5.85 -21.00 -1.41
N ILE A 304 -6.01 -22.13 -0.69
CA ILE A 304 -7.14 -23.04 -0.89
C ILE A 304 -8.46 -22.30 -0.63
N ALA A 305 -8.54 -21.55 0.47
CA ALA A 305 -9.73 -20.78 0.84
C ALA A 305 -10.07 -19.72 -0.23
N ALA A 306 -9.07 -18.95 -0.67
CA ALA A 306 -9.21 -17.94 -1.72
C ALA A 306 -9.68 -18.56 -3.05
N ALA A 307 -9.04 -19.63 -3.52
CA ALA A 307 -9.41 -20.30 -4.76
C ALA A 307 -10.82 -20.91 -4.69
N SER A 308 -11.23 -21.42 -3.52
CA SER A 308 -12.53 -22.08 -3.33
C SER A 308 -13.72 -21.14 -3.53
N GLN A 309 -13.55 -19.84 -3.33
CA GLN A 309 -14.60 -18.83 -3.50
C GLN A 309 -14.59 -18.15 -4.88
N CYS A 310 -13.57 -18.38 -5.71
CA CYS A 310 -13.47 -17.81 -7.07
C CYS A 310 -14.47 -18.45 -8.05
N LYS A 311 -15.75 -18.15 -7.86
CA LYS A 311 -16.90 -18.69 -8.60
C LYS A 311 -17.82 -17.58 -9.10
N GLY A 312 -17.38 -16.34 -9.01
CA GLY A 312 -18.16 -15.14 -9.27
C GLY A 312 -18.10 -14.61 -10.70
N GLY A 313 -18.78 -13.49 -10.90
CA GLY A 313 -18.77 -12.76 -12.18
C GLY A 313 -19.51 -13.48 -13.32
N THR A 314 -19.60 -12.82 -14.47
CA THR A 314 -20.26 -13.38 -15.67
C THR A 314 -19.50 -14.56 -16.28
N ASN A 315 -18.21 -14.68 -15.98
CA ASN A 315 -17.34 -15.78 -16.40
C ASN A 315 -17.31 -16.96 -15.41
N GLY A 316 -18.01 -16.87 -14.27
CA GLY A 316 -18.12 -17.92 -13.26
C GLY A 316 -16.80 -18.25 -12.53
N ARG A 317 -15.80 -17.36 -12.59
CA ARG A 317 -14.47 -17.58 -11.99
C ARG A 317 -13.84 -16.34 -11.33
N MET A 318 -14.56 -15.22 -11.23
CA MET A 318 -14.06 -14.06 -10.49
C MET A 318 -13.96 -14.35 -9.00
N CYS A 319 -12.88 -13.86 -8.39
CA CYS A 319 -12.64 -13.96 -6.95
C CYS A 319 -13.25 -12.77 -6.19
N GLY A 320 -13.82 -13.06 -5.03
CA GLY A 320 -14.16 -12.12 -3.97
C GLY A 320 -13.04 -11.94 -2.94
N LEU A 321 -13.33 -11.24 -1.85
CA LEU A 321 -12.38 -10.94 -0.77
C LEU A 321 -12.51 -11.88 0.43
N LYS A 322 -13.72 -12.31 0.77
CA LYS A 322 -14.00 -13.10 1.99
C LYS A 322 -13.64 -14.56 1.82
N TRP A 323 -12.48 -14.94 2.34
CA TRP A 323 -11.96 -16.31 2.22
C TRP A 323 -12.48 -17.24 3.34
N THR A 324 -13.10 -16.66 4.37
CA THR A 324 -13.60 -17.39 5.54
C THR A 324 -14.99 -18.00 5.36
N GLU A 325 -15.70 -17.68 4.27
CA GLU A 325 -17.09 -18.06 4.03
C GLU A 325 -17.25 -19.45 3.36
N ASN A 326 -16.36 -20.39 3.69
CA ASN A 326 -16.39 -21.79 3.23
C ASN A 326 -16.58 -21.93 1.69
N GLY A 327 -15.83 -21.15 0.92
CA GLY A 327 -15.89 -21.18 -0.55
C GLY A 327 -17.12 -20.54 -1.18
N THR A 328 -17.88 -19.76 -0.40
CA THR A 328 -18.97 -18.90 -0.88
C THR A 328 -18.38 -17.62 -1.45
N TRP A 329 -18.77 -17.27 -2.68
CA TRP A 329 -18.42 -15.98 -3.26
C TRP A 329 -19.23 -14.87 -2.58
N ASP A 330 -18.56 -13.81 -2.13
CA ASP A 330 -19.15 -12.70 -1.39
C ASP A 330 -19.84 -11.65 -2.27
N GLY A 331 -19.89 -11.87 -3.58
CA GLY A 331 -20.47 -10.95 -4.55
C GLY A 331 -19.57 -9.77 -4.94
N MET A 332 -18.37 -9.67 -4.36
CA MET A 332 -17.39 -8.64 -4.72
C MET A 332 -16.51 -9.10 -5.87
N GLN A 333 -16.11 -8.16 -6.71
CA GLN A 333 -15.13 -8.37 -7.77
C GLN A 333 -14.43 -7.04 -8.07
N GLY A 334 -13.14 -7.10 -8.37
CA GLY A 334 -12.31 -5.94 -8.64
C GLY A 334 -10.84 -6.28 -8.64
N VAL A 335 -10.00 -5.27 -8.87
CA VAL A 335 -8.54 -5.39 -8.94
C VAL A 335 -7.99 -5.90 -7.61
N GLY A 336 -8.33 -5.28 -6.48
CA GLY A 336 -7.91 -5.72 -5.14
C GLY A 336 -8.20 -7.19 -4.85
N GLN A 337 -9.43 -7.66 -5.10
CA GLN A 337 -9.82 -9.06 -4.87
C GLN A 337 -9.05 -10.03 -5.78
N GLN A 338 -8.89 -9.70 -7.07
CA GLN A 338 -8.13 -10.54 -7.98
C GLN A 338 -6.64 -10.57 -7.62
N MET A 339 -6.05 -9.42 -7.25
CA MET A 339 -4.66 -9.36 -6.79
C MET A 339 -4.47 -10.20 -5.52
N ALA A 340 -5.36 -10.08 -4.54
CA ALA A 340 -5.26 -10.83 -3.29
C ALA A 340 -5.30 -12.34 -3.52
N ALA A 341 -6.25 -12.82 -4.35
CA ALA A 341 -6.35 -14.24 -4.68
C ALA A 341 -5.18 -14.75 -5.55
N LEU A 342 -4.67 -13.91 -6.45
CA LEU A 342 -3.52 -14.25 -7.28
C LEU A 342 -2.24 -14.38 -6.44
N GLU A 343 -1.92 -13.38 -5.61
CA GLU A 343 -0.68 -13.35 -4.82
C GLU A 343 -0.58 -14.50 -3.81
N ILE A 344 -1.67 -14.80 -3.09
CA ILE A 344 -1.68 -15.93 -2.15
C ILE A 344 -1.49 -17.26 -2.89
N THR A 345 -1.97 -17.35 -4.13
CA THR A 345 -1.80 -18.54 -4.97
C THR A 345 -0.38 -18.65 -5.50
N LEU A 346 0.19 -17.56 -6.01
CA LEU A 346 1.57 -17.48 -6.50
C LEU A 346 2.58 -17.80 -5.39
N GLY A 347 2.31 -17.39 -4.15
CA GLY A 347 3.16 -17.68 -3.00
C GLY A 347 3.46 -19.18 -2.80
N ASN A 348 2.64 -20.09 -3.31
CA ASN A 348 2.91 -21.53 -3.27
C ASN A 348 4.10 -21.96 -4.16
N LEU A 349 4.53 -21.13 -5.09
CA LEU A 349 5.63 -21.39 -6.04
C LEU A 349 6.98 -20.84 -5.56
N ILE A 350 7.03 -20.26 -4.35
CA ILE A 350 8.27 -19.66 -3.83
C ILE A 350 9.40 -20.66 -3.67
N GLU A 351 9.13 -21.91 -3.30
CA GLU A 351 10.16 -22.92 -3.06
C GLU A 351 10.97 -23.22 -4.34
N THR A 352 10.29 -23.32 -5.48
CA THR A 352 10.90 -23.63 -6.78
C THR A 352 11.53 -22.41 -7.47
N SER A 353 11.24 -21.20 -6.99
CA SER A 353 11.74 -19.97 -7.57
C SER A 353 13.18 -19.68 -7.13
N HIS A 354 13.98 -19.01 -7.96
CA HIS A 354 15.37 -18.70 -7.63
C HIS A 354 15.48 -17.65 -6.51
N ALA A 355 16.59 -17.58 -5.79
CA ALA A 355 16.79 -16.50 -4.82
C ALA A 355 16.82 -15.12 -5.50
N PRO A 356 16.37 -14.05 -4.82
CA PRO A 356 16.54 -12.68 -5.30
C PRO A 356 18.00 -12.37 -5.62
N HIS A 357 18.23 -11.72 -6.76
CA HIS A 357 19.52 -11.24 -7.21
C HIS A 357 20.03 -10.08 -6.36
N THR A 358 21.35 -9.92 -6.37
CA THR A 358 22.05 -8.72 -5.89
C THR A 358 22.85 -8.12 -7.03
N ALA A 359 23.41 -6.93 -6.84
CA ALA A 359 24.25 -6.27 -7.85
C ALA A 359 25.43 -7.14 -8.30
N ASP A 360 26.00 -7.93 -7.39
CA ASP A 360 27.14 -8.82 -7.69
C ASP A 360 26.72 -10.23 -8.14
N VAL A 361 25.45 -10.62 -7.95
CA VAL A 361 24.96 -11.98 -8.19
C VAL A 361 23.67 -11.98 -9.00
N GLY A 362 23.83 -12.02 -10.32
CA GLY A 362 22.73 -12.17 -11.29
C GLY A 362 21.92 -10.90 -11.58
N GLY A 363 22.15 -9.81 -10.82
CA GLY A 363 21.53 -8.52 -11.08
C GLY A 363 22.01 -7.91 -12.40
N THR A 364 21.07 -7.50 -13.25
CA THR A 364 21.36 -6.90 -14.57
C THR A 364 20.94 -5.45 -14.68
N SER A 365 20.02 -4.98 -13.82
CA SER A 365 19.55 -3.60 -13.83
C SER A 365 20.63 -2.65 -13.33
N GLN A 366 20.93 -1.61 -14.11
CA GLN A 366 21.90 -0.60 -13.71
C GLN A 366 21.32 0.35 -12.65
N GLY A 367 22.15 0.77 -11.69
CA GLY A 367 21.80 1.74 -10.67
C GLY A 367 22.26 3.15 -11.01
N ASP A 368 21.68 4.13 -10.31
CA ASP A 368 22.13 5.51 -10.25
C ASP A 368 21.99 6.01 -8.80
N PRO A 369 23.09 6.01 -8.01
CA PRO A 369 23.06 6.47 -6.62
C PRO A 369 22.60 7.93 -6.44
N GLY A 370 22.68 8.76 -7.49
CA GLY A 370 22.27 10.17 -7.48
C GLY A 370 20.86 10.41 -8.05
N ALA A 371 20.10 9.36 -8.34
CA ALA A 371 18.78 9.47 -8.96
C ALA A 371 17.77 10.24 -8.09
N GLY A 372 16.74 10.82 -8.73
CA GLY A 372 15.72 11.66 -8.10
C GLY A 372 15.80 13.15 -8.47
N GLY A 373 16.92 13.60 -9.05
CA GLY A 373 17.04 14.92 -9.67
C GLY A 373 16.58 16.10 -8.79
N ASN A 374 15.72 16.97 -9.35
CA ASN A 374 15.25 18.17 -8.65
C ASN A 374 14.08 17.90 -7.68
N ASP A 375 13.61 16.66 -7.57
CA ASP A 375 12.51 16.26 -6.68
C ASP A 375 12.99 15.81 -5.30
N ILE A 376 14.31 15.68 -5.11
CA ILE A 376 14.91 15.34 -3.83
C ILE A 376 14.46 16.36 -2.77
N GLY A 377 13.68 15.89 -1.78
CA GLY A 377 13.15 16.71 -0.68
C GLY A 377 11.99 17.63 -1.06
N ARG A 378 11.44 17.51 -2.27
CA ARG A 378 10.36 18.39 -2.75
C ARG A 378 9.05 18.15 -1.99
N THR A 379 8.43 19.22 -1.51
CA THR A 379 7.11 19.21 -0.84
C THR A 379 6.11 20.22 -1.42
N ILE A 380 6.48 20.89 -2.51
CA ILE A 380 5.70 21.86 -3.30
C ILE A 380 5.87 21.48 -4.78
N PRO A 381 4.86 21.47 -5.68
CA PRO A 381 4.98 20.85 -6.98
C PRO A 381 5.92 21.67 -7.86
N ALA A 382 6.52 21.01 -8.85
CA ALA A 382 7.27 21.68 -9.91
C ALA A 382 6.48 22.77 -10.64
N VAL A 383 5.15 22.66 -10.69
CA VAL A 383 4.23 23.62 -11.33
C VAL A 383 4.32 25.02 -10.70
N SER A 384 4.94 25.17 -9.52
CA SER A 384 5.04 26.45 -8.80
C SER A 384 5.99 27.49 -9.40
N THR A 385 6.72 27.19 -10.48
CA THR A 385 7.50 28.20 -11.21
C THR A 385 6.66 28.90 -12.28
N LEU A 386 5.48 29.38 -11.91
CA LEU A 386 4.78 30.37 -12.72
C LEU A 386 5.65 31.64 -12.77
N PRO A 387 5.84 32.26 -13.94
CA PRO A 387 6.55 33.52 -14.02
C PRO A 387 5.89 34.55 -13.08
N PRO A 388 6.66 35.44 -12.45
CA PRO A 388 6.09 36.48 -11.60
C PRO A 388 5.04 37.26 -12.38
N LEU A 389 3.85 37.41 -11.79
CA LEU A 389 2.73 38.11 -12.41
C LEU A 389 3.16 39.52 -12.85
N GLY A 390 2.93 39.86 -14.10
CA GLY A 390 3.20 41.20 -14.60
C GLY A 390 2.27 42.23 -13.95
N GLY A 391 2.64 43.51 -14.06
CA GLY A 391 1.76 44.61 -13.67
C GLY A 391 0.43 44.60 -14.44
N GLY A 392 0.46 44.16 -15.72
CA GLY A 392 -0.72 43.98 -16.55
C GLY A 392 -1.64 42.87 -16.06
N ASP A 393 -1.09 41.71 -15.70
CA ASP A 393 -1.87 40.56 -15.19
C ASP A 393 -2.53 40.90 -13.85
N THR A 394 -1.78 41.61 -12.99
CA THR A 394 -2.29 42.06 -11.68
C THR A 394 -3.43 43.06 -11.84
N ALA A 395 -3.31 44.03 -12.76
CA ALA A 395 -4.36 44.98 -13.06
C ALA A 395 -5.59 44.30 -13.67
N GLY A 396 -5.39 43.36 -14.61
CA GLY A 396 -6.45 42.57 -15.21
C GLY A 396 -7.21 41.73 -14.18
N ALA A 397 -6.50 41.04 -13.30
CA ALA A 397 -7.09 40.25 -12.22
C ALA A 397 -7.90 41.14 -11.24
N ALA A 398 -7.38 42.31 -10.89
CA ALA A 398 -8.09 43.26 -10.03
C ALA A 398 -9.38 43.79 -10.68
N ILE A 399 -9.33 44.16 -11.97
CA ILE A 399 -10.50 44.61 -12.73
C ILE A 399 -11.55 43.49 -12.80
N LEU A 400 -11.13 42.27 -13.15
CA LEU A 400 -12.03 41.12 -13.22
C LEU A 400 -12.68 40.84 -11.86
N THR A 401 -11.91 40.87 -10.78
CA THR A 401 -12.41 40.68 -9.41
C THR A 401 -13.44 41.74 -9.05
N MET A 402 -13.16 43.01 -9.35
CA MET A 402 -14.09 44.12 -9.11
C MET A 402 -15.38 44.00 -9.94
N VAL A 403 -15.28 43.53 -11.19
CA VAL A 403 -16.45 43.27 -12.04
C VAL A 403 -17.29 42.13 -11.47
N VAL A 404 -16.67 41.01 -11.09
CA VAL A 404 -17.38 39.86 -10.50
C VAL A 404 -18.06 40.25 -9.18
N LEU A 405 -17.36 40.98 -8.30
CA LEU A 405 -17.94 41.50 -7.06
C LEU A 405 -19.09 42.48 -7.35
N GLY A 406 -18.92 43.36 -8.34
CA GLY A 406 -19.96 44.29 -8.78
C GLY A 406 -21.21 43.55 -9.30
N LEU A 407 -21.03 42.53 -10.14
CA LEU A 407 -22.12 41.69 -10.65
C LEU A 407 -22.80 40.90 -9.52
N LEU A 408 -22.06 40.41 -8.54
CA LEU A 408 -22.62 39.78 -7.34
C LEU A 408 -23.48 40.76 -6.55
N ILE A 409 -23.00 41.98 -6.32
CA ILE A 409 -23.76 43.03 -5.63
C ILE A 409 -25.03 43.38 -6.41
N VAL A 410 -24.92 43.56 -7.73
CA VAL A 410 -26.09 43.81 -8.60
C VAL A 410 -27.07 42.64 -8.56
N GLY A 411 -26.59 41.40 -8.58
CA GLY A 411 -27.42 40.20 -8.45
C GLY A 411 -28.15 40.13 -7.11
N VAL A 412 -27.47 40.48 -6.01
CA VAL A 412 -28.09 40.59 -4.68
C VAL A 412 -29.15 41.69 -4.66
N ILE A 413 -28.87 42.87 -5.23
CA ILE A 413 -29.82 43.97 -5.32
C ILE A 413 -31.03 43.56 -6.18
N PHE A 414 -30.82 42.89 -7.31
CA PHE A 414 -31.88 42.40 -8.18
C PHE A 414 -32.77 41.37 -7.46
N MET A 415 -32.17 40.42 -6.72
CA MET A 415 -32.94 39.49 -5.88
C MET A 415 -33.74 40.20 -4.77
N MET A 416 -33.28 41.38 -4.31
CA MET A 416 -34.03 42.22 -3.37
C MET A 416 -35.11 43.09 -4.03
N LEU A 417 -35.09 43.23 -5.36
CA LEU A 417 -36.12 43.89 -6.14
C LEU A 417 -37.19 42.88 -6.57
N ASP A 418 -37.89 42.28 -5.61
CA ASP A 418 -39.10 41.53 -5.93
C ASP A 418 -40.28 42.51 -6.10
N GLU A 419 -40.86 42.52 -7.32
CA GLU A 419 -41.91 43.46 -7.76
C GLU A 419 -43.28 43.21 -7.08
N THR A 420 -43.44 42.12 -6.33
CA THR A 420 -44.71 41.78 -5.67
C THR A 420 -44.86 42.35 -4.26
N SER A 421 -43.79 42.91 -3.68
CA SER A 421 -43.75 43.40 -2.31
C SER A 421 -43.78 44.92 -2.22
N LYS A 422 -44.65 45.48 -1.37
CA LYS A 422 -44.77 46.93 -1.12
C LYS A 422 -43.76 47.48 -0.08
N LYS A 423 -42.83 46.65 0.40
CA LYS A 423 -41.88 47.04 1.46
C LYS A 423 -40.76 47.94 0.91
N PRO A 424 -40.39 49.03 1.61
CA PRO A 424 -39.26 49.87 1.22
C PRO A 424 -37.93 49.09 1.31
N MET A 425 -36.99 49.40 0.42
CA MET A 425 -35.70 48.70 0.26
C MET A 425 -34.90 48.54 1.57
N LYS A 426 -34.99 49.53 2.48
CA LYS A 426 -34.32 49.47 3.79
C LYS A 426 -34.82 48.30 4.65
N GLU A 427 -36.12 48.05 4.69
CA GLU A 427 -36.69 46.95 5.48
C GLU A 427 -36.33 45.59 4.88
N ARG A 428 -36.29 45.47 3.54
CA ARG A 428 -35.87 44.25 2.84
C ARG A 428 -34.40 43.90 3.14
N PHE A 429 -33.55 44.91 3.23
CA PHE A 429 -32.14 44.73 3.60
C PHE A 429 -31.97 44.25 5.05
N PHE A 430 -32.78 44.77 5.99
CA PHE A 430 -32.78 44.29 7.38
C PHE A 430 -33.35 42.86 7.50
N ASP A 431 -34.40 42.52 6.76
CA ASP A 431 -34.96 41.16 6.71
C ASP A 431 -33.94 40.17 6.12
N PHE A 432 -33.25 40.53 5.04
CA PHE A 432 -32.18 39.73 4.45
C PHE A 432 -30.98 39.56 5.38
N ARG A 433 -30.53 40.65 6.02
CA ARG A 433 -29.44 40.61 7.01
C ARG A 433 -29.79 39.69 8.19
N SER A 434 -31.04 39.73 8.66
CA SER A 434 -31.53 38.84 9.70
C SER A 434 -31.62 37.38 9.22
N ALA A 435 -32.01 37.12 7.97
CA ALA A 435 -32.03 35.78 7.39
C ALA A 435 -30.62 35.20 7.17
N LEU A 436 -29.65 36.03 6.78
CA LEU A 436 -28.27 35.64 6.52
C LEU A 436 -27.47 35.42 7.81
N LEU A 437 -27.76 36.20 8.86
CA LEU A 437 -27.20 36.02 10.21
C LEU A 437 -27.97 34.99 11.06
N GLY A 438 -29.20 34.64 10.67
CA GLY A 438 -30.07 33.67 11.35
C GLY A 438 -29.77 32.20 11.07
N GLY A 439 -28.67 31.88 10.37
CA GLY A 439 -28.10 30.53 10.33
C GLY A 439 -28.69 29.51 9.33
N GLY A 440 -29.77 29.84 8.61
CA GLY A 440 -30.41 28.88 7.68
C GLY A 440 -29.56 28.46 6.47
N GLY A 441 -28.75 29.38 5.92
CA GLY A 441 -27.93 29.11 4.73
C GLY A 441 -26.65 28.30 5.00
N LEU A 442 -26.08 28.44 6.20
CA LEU A 442 -24.88 27.70 6.61
C LEU A 442 -25.17 26.22 6.85
N ALA A 443 -26.37 25.89 7.34
CA ALA A 443 -26.79 24.51 7.54
C ALA A 443 -26.95 23.73 6.23
N ALA A 444 -27.44 24.37 5.16
CA ALA A 444 -27.65 23.75 3.85
C ALA A 444 -26.34 23.56 3.04
N LEU A 445 -25.38 24.49 3.18
CA LEU A 445 -24.05 24.36 2.58
C LEU A 445 -23.18 23.31 3.30
N SER A 446 -23.36 23.18 4.62
CA SER A 446 -22.76 22.11 5.42
C SER A 446 -23.27 20.71 5.01
N THR A 447 -24.56 20.56 4.74
CA THR A 447 -25.14 19.28 4.33
C THR A 447 -24.78 18.90 2.89
N ARG A 448 -24.59 19.86 1.99
CA ARG A 448 -24.23 19.56 0.59
C ARG A 448 -22.75 19.18 0.40
N ARG A 449 -21.85 19.70 1.24
CA ARG A 449 -20.41 19.33 1.21
C ARG A 449 -20.14 17.93 1.77
N LYS A 450 -21.07 17.35 2.53
CA LYS A 450 -20.94 16.00 3.11
C LYS A 450 -21.07 14.84 2.12
N ASN A 451 -21.49 15.09 0.87
CA ASN A 451 -21.84 14.01 -0.08
C ASN A 451 -20.88 13.85 -1.28
N GLU A 452 -19.76 14.57 -1.36
CA GLU A 452 -18.84 14.49 -2.53
C GLU A 452 -17.35 14.30 -2.21
N GLU A 453 -16.98 13.82 -1.02
CA GLU A 453 -15.58 13.42 -0.73
C GLU A 453 -15.55 11.95 -0.28
N MET A 454 -15.40 11.04 -1.25
CA MET A 454 -14.94 9.68 -0.98
C MET A 454 -13.45 9.77 -0.63
N ASN A 455 -13.14 9.76 0.67
CA ASN A 455 -11.76 9.73 1.15
C ASN A 455 -11.13 8.36 0.82
N GLU A 456 -10.04 8.42 0.05
CA GLU A 456 -9.22 7.31 -0.49
C GLU A 456 -8.80 6.29 0.58
N LYS A 457 -8.44 6.75 1.78
CA LYS A 457 -8.01 5.90 2.90
C LYS A 457 -8.71 6.38 4.16
N GLY A 458 -9.74 5.66 4.59
CA GLY A 458 -10.71 6.11 5.60
C GLY A 458 -10.07 6.59 6.90
N LYS A 459 -10.24 7.88 7.23
CA LYS A 459 -9.94 8.43 8.56
C LYS A 459 -11.00 7.98 9.56
N GLY A 460 -10.59 7.41 10.69
CA GLY A 460 -11.40 7.41 11.91
C GLY A 460 -11.55 8.85 12.40
N ILE A 461 -12.73 9.44 12.24
CA ILE A 461 -13.08 10.72 12.86
C ILE A 461 -13.88 10.42 14.11
N ASP A 462 -13.21 10.40 15.27
CA ASP A 462 -13.85 10.60 16.56
C ASP A 462 -14.04 12.11 16.76
N ASN A 463 -15.31 12.54 16.74
CA ASN A 463 -15.71 13.85 17.25
C ASN A 463 -16.63 13.61 18.46
N ASP A 464 -16.07 13.21 19.60
CA ASP A 464 -16.77 13.28 20.87
C ASP A 464 -16.60 14.68 21.47
N ALA A 465 -17.59 15.53 21.21
CA ALA A 465 -17.90 16.65 22.08
C ALA A 465 -19.17 16.29 22.86
N SER A 466 -18.98 15.99 24.15
CA SER A 466 -20.03 15.85 25.16
C SER A 466 -20.96 17.07 25.16
N SER A 467 -22.25 16.82 24.96
CA SER A 467 -23.31 17.55 25.67
C SER A 467 -24.56 16.68 25.79
N ASP A 468 -24.93 16.35 27.03
CA ASP A 468 -26.23 15.80 27.39
C ASP A 468 -27.37 16.73 26.93
N GLY A 469 -28.44 16.15 26.41
CA GLY A 469 -29.65 16.86 26.02
C GLY A 469 -30.71 15.96 25.38
N ASP A 470 -31.60 15.44 26.21
CA ASP A 470 -32.77 14.62 25.94
C ASP A 470 -33.69 15.14 24.80
N SER A 471 -34.16 14.25 23.90
CA SER A 471 -35.59 14.05 23.56
C SER A 471 -35.90 13.49 22.15
N SER A 472 -36.82 12.52 22.18
CA SER A 472 -37.89 12.21 21.19
C SER A 472 -37.63 11.36 19.92
N ARG A 473 -38.47 10.31 19.85
CA ARG A 473 -38.85 9.41 18.75
C ARG A 473 -39.24 10.14 17.45
N GLU A 474 -38.90 9.55 16.29
CA GLU A 474 -39.82 8.91 15.31
C GLU A 474 -39.21 8.76 13.90
N ASN A 475 -39.44 7.57 13.32
CA ASN A 475 -39.67 7.22 11.89
C ASN A 475 -38.57 7.54 10.82
N GLY A 476 -38.24 6.66 9.87
CA GLY A 476 -38.90 5.44 9.42
C GLY A 476 -38.04 4.62 8.47
N ILE A 477 -38.26 3.32 8.53
CA ILE A 477 -37.71 2.27 7.66
C ILE A 477 -38.63 2.16 6.44
N LEU A 478 -38.07 2.18 5.23
CA LEU A 478 -38.79 1.83 4.01
C LEU A 478 -38.20 0.54 3.41
N SER A 479 -38.89 -0.58 3.62
CA SER A 479 -38.75 -1.80 2.84
C SER A 479 -39.75 -1.77 1.67
N PRO A 480 -39.44 -2.33 0.48
CA PRO A 480 -40.45 -2.57 -0.54
C PRO A 480 -41.23 -3.87 -0.27
N LEU A 481 -42.55 -3.77 -0.38
CA LEU A 481 -43.54 -4.85 -0.26
C LEU A 481 -43.53 -5.82 -1.46
N PRO A 482 -44.01 -7.07 -1.29
CA PRO A 482 -44.06 -8.11 -2.32
C PRO A 482 -45.39 -8.14 -3.08
N THR A 483 -45.36 -8.56 -4.34
CA THR A 483 -46.56 -8.93 -5.12
C THR A 483 -46.79 -10.44 -5.11
N LYS A 484 -47.97 -10.88 -4.66
CA LYS A 484 -48.50 -12.23 -4.83
C LYS A 484 -49.31 -12.36 -6.12
N GLY A 485 -49.25 -13.53 -6.76
CA GLY A 485 -50.19 -13.92 -7.82
C GLY A 485 -50.04 -15.37 -8.33
N TYR A 486 -50.80 -16.27 -7.72
CA TYR A 486 -51.47 -17.49 -8.26
C TYR A 486 -50.70 -18.73 -8.80
N THR A 487 -50.73 -19.78 -7.94
CA THR A 487 -51.17 -21.19 -8.14
C THR A 487 -50.83 -22.00 -9.42
N MET A 488 -50.18 -23.16 -9.24
CA MET A 488 -50.81 -24.49 -9.45
C MET A 488 -49.94 -25.66 -8.90
N SER A 489 -50.64 -26.74 -8.55
CA SER A 489 -50.25 -27.95 -7.81
C SER A 489 -49.53 -29.02 -8.67
N SER A 490 -48.60 -29.80 -8.10
CA SER A 490 -48.71 -31.28 -8.02
C SER A 490 -47.51 -31.98 -7.33
N HIS A 491 -47.87 -32.70 -6.25
CA HIS A 491 -47.41 -33.99 -5.71
C HIS A 491 -46.03 -34.64 -6.01
N GLN A 492 -45.36 -34.94 -4.87
CA GLN A 492 -44.77 -36.22 -4.40
C GLN A 492 -43.61 -36.92 -5.12
N GLY A 493 -42.57 -37.25 -4.33
CA GLY A 493 -41.68 -38.38 -4.59
C GLY A 493 -40.33 -38.36 -3.85
N LEU A 494 -40.31 -38.75 -2.57
CA LEU A 494 -39.16 -39.40 -1.91
C LEU A 494 -39.32 -40.93 -2.12
N PRO A 495 -38.27 -41.78 -2.19
CA PRO A 495 -37.45 -42.05 -1.00
C PRO A 495 -35.97 -42.51 -1.19
N GLN A 496 -35.21 -42.29 -0.11
CA GLN A 496 -34.23 -43.15 0.60
C GLN A 496 -33.16 -44.05 -0.09
N ARG A 497 -31.96 -43.94 0.52
CA ARG A 497 -31.02 -44.96 1.04
C ARG A 497 -30.17 -45.81 0.09
N GLY A 498 -28.87 -45.87 0.44
CA GLY A 498 -27.98 -46.99 0.09
C GLY A 498 -26.53 -46.78 0.54
N SER A 499 -26.22 -47.13 1.79
CA SER A 499 -24.86 -47.36 2.32
C SER A 499 -24.36 -48.73 1.85
N VAL A 500 -23.07 -48.86 1.50
CA VAL A 500 -22.29 -50.10 1.72
C VAL A 500 -20.80 -49.78 1.98
N LEU A 501 -20.37 -50.21 3.16
CA LEU A 501 -19.00 -50.47 3.63
C LEU A 501 -18.39 -51.73 2.99
N SER A 502 -17.05 -51.79 2.89
CA SER A 502 -16.20 -52.99 3.13
C SER A 502 -14.78 -52.74 2.59
N HIS A 503 -13.73 -52.62 3.42
CA HIS A 503 -12.82 -53.70 3.88
C HIS A 503 -12.11 -54.45 2.72
N MET A 504 -10.79 -54.69 2.66
CA MET A 504 -9.76 -55.13 3.63
C MET A 504 -8.37 -55.00 2.91
N SER A 505 -7.28 -54.52 3.54
CA SER A 505 -6.29 -55.19 4.42
C SER A 505 -5.10 -55.90 3.73
N GLY A 506 -3.88 -55.55 4.19
CA GLY A 506 -2.66 -56.38 4.28
C GLY A 506 -1.69 -56.35 3.08
N THR A 507 -0.35 -56.38 3.20
CA THR A 507 0.57 -56.54 4.34
C THR A 507 2.02 -56.36 3.86
N THR A 508 2.84 -55.62 4.63
CA THR A 508 4.28 -55.82 5.01
C THR A 508 5.38 -56.38 4.08
N ALA A 509 6.52 -55.66 4.01
CA ALA A 509 7.92 -56.08 4.32
C ALA A 509 8.89 -54.93 3.95
N VAL A 510 9.51 -54.15 4.86
CA VAL A 510 10.77 -54.34 5.63
C VAL A 510 11.91 -55.04 4.87
N THR A 511 12.98 -54.29 4.56
CA THR A 511 14.41 -54.64 4.79
C THR A 511 15.28 -53.38 4.65
N ASP A 512 16.26 -53.25 5.54
CA ASP A 512 17.15 -52.10 5.77
C ASP A 512 18.61 -52.42 5.29
N PRO A 513 19.61 -51.50 5.41
CA PRO A 513 20.74 -51.19 4.47
C PRO A 513 22.04 -52.01 4.75
N PRO A 514 23.34 -51.69 4.39
CA PRO A 514 24.10 -50.48 3.90
C PRO A 514 25.20 -50.84 2.82
N PRO A 515 26.40 -50.21 2.60
CA PRO A 515 27.10 -49.05 3.24
C PRO A 515 27.90 -48.06 2.34
N GLY A 516 28.41 -46.98 2.95
CA GLY A 516 29.83 -46.61 2.77
C GLY A 516 30.18 -45.20 2.26
N ILE A 517 30.57 -44.32 3.19
CA ILE A 517 31.26 -43.03 3.03
C ILE A 517 32.73 -43.23 2.56
N PRO A 518 33.36 -42.22 1.92
CA PRO A 518 34.64 -41.76 2.47
C PRO A 518 34.73 -40.22 2.64
N MET A 519 35.28 -39.83 3.79
CA MET A 519 35.79 -38.51 4.13
C MET A 519 37.06 -38.16 3.34
N VAL A 520 37.21 -36.90 2.92
CA VAL A 520 38.50 -36.24 2.64
C VAL A 520 38.35 -34.78 3.11
N ARG A 521 38.81 -34.44 4.33
CA ARG A 521 40.13 -33.89 4.70
C ARG A 521 40.38 -32.46 4.23
N GLU A 522 40.39 -31.56 5.22
CA GLU A 522 40.88 -30.18 5.20
C GLU A 522 42.23 -30.03 4.48
N LYS A 523 42.35 -28.94 3.71
CA LYS A 523 43.64 -28.33 3.37
C LYS A 523 43.60 -26.83 3.67
N ARG A 524 44.24 -26.47 4.80
CA ARG A 524 44.87 -25.16 4.99
C ARG A 524 45.79 -24.86 3.81
N LEU A 525 45.61 -23.70 3.18
CA LEU A 525 46.67 -23.01 2.47
C LEU A 525 46.84 -21.60 3.06
N SER A 526 47.84 -21.52 3.94
CA SER A 526 48.57 -20.31 4.26
C SER A 526 49.61 -20.08 3.16
N ARG A 527 49.63 -18.88 2.55
CA ARG A 527 50.89 -18.31 2.07
C ARG A 527 50.89 -16.79 2.11
N LYS A 528 51.75 -16.29 2.99
CA LYS A 528 52.28 -14.93 3.07
C LYS A 528 53.07 -14.54 1.82
N SER A 529 52.96 -13.28 1.41
CA SER A 529 54.03 -12.36 0.98
C SER A 529 53.40 -10.96 0.86
N ARG A 530 53.60 -9.95 1.74
CA ARG A 530 54.74 -9.00 1.87
C ARG A 530 55.28 -8.56 0.49
N ASN A 531 55.37 -7.28 0.11
CA ASN A 531 55.81 -6.08 0.84
C ASN A 531 55.41 -4.75 0.09
N PRO A 532 55.70 -3.55 0.63
CA PRO A 532 54.84 -2.36 0.58
C PRO A 532 55.46 -1.07 -0.02
N ALA A 533 54.61 -0.08 -0.29
CA ALA A 533 54.84 1.38 -0.23
C ALA A 533 53.43 2.00 -0.41
N LEU A 534 52.90 2.96 0.36
CA LEU A 534 53.47 4.16 0.97
C LEU A 534 52.99 4.33 2.43
N ARG A 535 53.78 5.09 3.18
CA ARG A 535 53.61 5.43 4.59
C ARG A 535 53.49 6.96 4.73
N ASN A 536 52.82 7.37 5.81
CA ASN A 536 52.86 8.65 6.54
C ASN A 536 51.89 9.73 6.03
N SER A 537 51.02 10.32 6.87
CA SER A 537 51.21 10.88 8.22
C SER A 537 50.09 10.42 9.19
N ILE A 538 50.33 9.76 10.34
CA ILE A 538 50.66 10.30 11.69
C ILE A 538 49.70 11.45 12.08
N ALA A 539 48.78 11.42 13.05
CA ALA A 539 48.56 10.77 14.36
C ALA A 539 48.50 11.83 15.48
N SER A 540 47.54 11.68 16.40
CA SER A 540 47.63 11.92 17.86
C SER A 540 46.23 12.27 18.42
N GLN A 541 45.51 11.29 19.01
CA GLN A 541 45.34 11.09 20.47
C GLN A 541 44.44 12.15 21.15
N ARG A 542 43.21 11.75 21.55
CA ARG A 542 42.81 11.18 22.86
C ARG A 542 42.65 12.22 23.98
N SER A 543 41.38 12.38 24.37
CA SER A 543 40.86 12.24 25.74
C SER A 543 41.27 13.28 26.80
N ALA A 544 40.29 14.06 27.26
CA ALA A 544 40.11 14.38 28.67
C ALA A 544 38.67 14.85 28.94
N ARG A 545 38.10 14.30 30.01
CA ARG A 545 36.84 14.61 30.69
C ARG A 545 37.16 15.60 31.83
N ILE A 546 36.14 16.26 32.39
CA ILE A 546 36.14 17.20 33.54
C ILE A 546 36.51 18.62 33.05
N GLU A 547 35.73 19.70 33.20
CA GLU A 547 34.64 20.06 34.15
C GLU A 547 33.23 20.16 33.53
#